data_AF-A0A1D8A501-F1
#
_entry.id   AF-A0A1D8A501-F1
#
_cell.length_a   1.000
_cell.length_b   1.000
_cell.length_c   1.000
_cell.angle_alpha   90.00
_cell.angle_beta   90.00
_cell.angle_gamma   90.00
#
_symmetry.space_group_name_H-M   'P 1'
#
loop_
_entity.id
_entity.type
_entity.pdbx_description
1 polymer ?
#
loop_
_entity_poly.entity_id
_entity_poly.type
_entity_poly.pdbx_seq_one_letter_code
_entity_poly.pdbx_strand_id
1 'polypeptide(L)'
;MTMLPRRFALTLVSLAAPLLALTACNPESDASAEPPAAAKIDPSPQAKTKAAELAKREDAQLAWLKTTLDKPEHAQVYSAAIGQARGRAEHCQDQHCINRALKRRESRLNFAEGKHARIPFLPFPSGQFARGEAGYSGPVRIVPLIDGKAMLVISLAFKGRRSCTLDGVMSRDDDKQTWTVASLEEGLPMLVFTPSGKDAFQLSYAEAGHQPHTDDYCTAGTSIDGRYTLAK
;
A
#
# COMPACT_ATOMS: atom_id res chain seq x y z
N MET A 1 12.59 -66.16 -16.96
CA MET A 1 14.06 -66.17 -17.06
C MET A 1 14.55 -64.82 -16.53
N THR A 2 14.83 -64.72 -15.22
CA THR A 2 16.17 -64.72 -14.58
C THR A 2 17.00 -63.47 -14.93
N MET A 3 17.58 -62.66 -14.05
CA MET A 3 17.73 -62.55 -12.59
C MET A 3 18.30 -61.12 -12.33
N LEU A 4 18.00 -60.52 -11.17
CA LEU A 4 18.78 -59.43 -10.54
C LEU A 4 19.81 -60.06 -9.57
N PRO A 5 20.96 -59.43 -9.25
CA PRO A 5 21.07 -58.77 -7.93
C PRO A 5 22.07 -57.60 -7.75
N ARG A 6 21.67 -56.66 -6.88
CA ARG A 6 22.35 -56.03 -5.70
C ARG A 6 23.89 -55.84 -5.66
N ARG A 7 24.33 -54.62 -5.27
CA ARG A 7 25.06 -54.22 -4.02
C ARG A 7 24.78 -52.71 -3.78
N PHE A 8 24.25 -52.15 -2.67
CA PHE A 8 24.43 -52.18 -1.20
C PHE A 8 25.69 -51.49 -0.64
N ALA A 9 25.44 -50.42 0.15
CA ALA A 9 26.18 -49.81 1.29
C ALA A 9 26.18 -48.28 1.14
N LEU A 10 25.42 -47.43 1.85
CA LEU A 10 25.07 -47.34 3.28
C LEU A 10 26.29 -46.98 4.15
N THR A 11 26.43 -45.70 4.48
CA THR A 11 27.12 -45.27 5.71
C THR A 11 26.42 -44.02 6.25
N LEU A 12 25.66 -44.26 7.32
CA LEU A 12 24.99 -43.29 8.18
C LEU A 12 25.89 -43.03 9.40
N VAL A 13 25.82 -41.80 9.89
CA VAL A 13 25.79 -41.42 11.32
C VAL A 13 27.09 -41.53 12.11
N SER A 14 27.50 -40.38 12.64
CA SER A 14 27.86 -40.11 14.05
C SER A 14 28.83 -38.93 14.11
N LEU A 15 28.80 -37.98 15.06
CA LEU A 15 28.03 -37.79 16.28
C LEU A 15 28.39 -36.39 16.82
N ALA A 16 27.44 -35.81 17.55
CA ALA A 16 27.65 -34.96 18.74
C ALA A 16 28.26 -33.55 18.59
N ALA A 17 27.39 -32.57 18.81
CA ALA A 17 27.73 -31.30 19.45
C ALA A 17 28.33 -31.52 20.85
N PRO A 18 29.05 -30.51 21.38
CA PRO A 18 28.54 -29.90 22.60
C PRO A 18 28.54 -28.37 22.56
N LEU A 19 27.45 -27.81 23.10
CA LEU A 19 27.38 -26.47 23.70
C LEU A 19 28.49 -26.31 24.74
N LEU A 20 29.23 -25.19 24.72
CA LEU A 20 29.74 -24.45 25.89
C LEU A 20 30.53 -23.20 25.46
N ALA A 21 30.52 -22.21 26.36
CA ALA A 21 31.30 -20.96 26.37
C ALA A 21 30.70 -19.72 25.67
N LEU A 22 29.69 -19.16 26.33
CA LEU A 22 29.67 -17.72 26.61
C LEU A 22 30.96 -17.29 27.35
N THR A 23 31.38 -16.06 27.08
CA THR A 23 32.30 -15.16 27.83
C THR A 23 33.72 -14.92 27.28
N ALA A 24 34.01 -13.62 27.14
CA ALA A 24 35.27 -12.88 27.08
C ALA A 24 36.12 -12.98 25.78
N CYS A 25 36.75 -11.92 25.26
CA CYS A 25 36.75 -10.47 25.45
C CYS A 25 37.66 -9.92 24.33
N ASN A 26 37.22 -8.86 23.63
CA ASN A 26 37.96 -7.92 22.77
C ASN A 26 38.97 -8.43 21.73
N PRO A 27 38.90 -7.82 20.54
CA PRO A 27 39.94 -6.87 20.17
C PRO A 27 39.40 -5.46 20.34
N GLU A 28 40.18 -4.61 21.01
CA GLU A 28 40.09 -3.16 20.81
C GLU A 28 40.09 -2.91 19.31
N SER A 29 38.96 -2.42 18.80
CA SER A 29 38.90 -1.77 17.50
C SER A 29 38.50 -0.33 17.79
N ASP A 30 39.38 0.54 17.34
CA ASP A 30 39.38 1.99 17.48
C ASP A 30 38.00 2.62 17.53
N ALA A 31 37.91 3.61 18.42
CA ALA A 31 36.95 4.69 18.43
C ALA A 31 36.15 4.79 17.12
N SER A 32 34.97 4.17 17.12
CA SER A 32 33.90 4.61 16.23
C SER A 32 33.55 6.01 16.71
N ALA A 33 34.26 7.01 16.18
CA ALA A 33 33.77 8.36 16.15
C ALA A 33 32.36 8.25 15.57
N GLU A 34 31.34 8.53 16.38
CA GLU A 34 30.00 8.77 15.86
C GLU A 34 30.18 9.73 14.68
N PRO A 35 29.70 9.36 13.47
CA PRO A 35 29.76 10.30 12.37
C PRO A 35 29.13 11.60 12.88
N PRO A 36 29.83 12.75 12.78
CA PRO A 36 29.36 14.00 13.36
C PRO A 36 27.92 14.20 12.90
N ALA A 37 27.01 14.33 13.87
CA ALA A 37 25.60 14.52 13.60
C ALA A 37 25.48 15.65 12.58
N ALA A 38 25.16 15.29 11.33
CA ALA A 38 25.12 16.24 10.23
C ALA A 38 24.22 17.39 10.67
N ALA A 39 24.76 18.61 10.69
CA ALA A 39 24.04 19.77 11.18
C ALA A 39 22.68 19.84 10.46
N LYS A 40 21.59 19.80 11.22
CA LYS A 40 20.25 19.95 10.65
C LYS A 40 20.20 21.32 9.99
N ILE A 41 19.93 21.34 8.69
CA ILE A 41 19.76 22.59 7.96
C ILE A 41 18.34 23.14 8.24
N ASP A 42 18.26 24.45 8.46
CA ASP A 42 16.98 25.12 8.55
C ASP A 42 16.34 25.21 7.15
N PRO A 43 15.06 24.81 6.98
CA PRO A 43 14.38 24.97 5.70
C PRO A 43 14.30 26.44 5.29
N SER A 44 14.55 26.72 4.01
CA SER A 44 14.36 28.07 3.44
C SER A 44 12.94 28.62 3.69
N PRO A 45 12.73 29.95 3.73
CA PRO A 45 11.40 30.53 3.91
C PRO A 45 10.35 30.02 2.91
N GLN A 46 10.75 29.85 1.64
CA GLN A 46 9.90 29.28 0.60
C GLN A 46 9.51 27.83 0.91
N ALA A 47 10.46 27.02 1.39
CA ALA A 47 10.17 25.64 1.80
C ALA A 47 9.25 25.58 3.02
N LYS A 48 9.39 26.50 3.98
CA LYS A 48 8.47 26.62 5.14
C LYS A 48 7.04 26.95 4.69
N THR A 49 6.88 27.94 3.81
CA THR A 49 5.56 28.30 3.25
C THR A 49 4.95 27.11 2.50
N LYS A 50 5.73 26.47 1.62
CA LYS A 50 5.25 25.31 0.86
C LYS A 50 4.87 24.14 1.77
N ALA A 51 5.64 23.88 2.82
CA ALA A 51 5.33 22.84 3.79
C ALA A 51 3.99 23.11 4.52
N ALA A 52 3.72 24.36 4.89
CA ALA A 52 2.47 24.77 5.52
C ALA A 52 1.25 24.63 4.58
N GLU A 53 1.41 25.00 3.30
CA GLU A 53 0.36 24.77 2.28
C GLU A 53 0.05 23.29 2.09
N LEU A 54 1.09 22.45 1.99
CA LEU A 54 0.93 21.01 1.85
C LEU A 54 0.30 20.39 3.09
N ALA A 55 0.63 20.86 4.29
CA ALA A 55 -0.01 20.41 5.53
C ALA A 55 -1.53 20.66 5.51
N LYS A 56 -1.97 21.86 5.12
CA LYS A 56 -3.41 22.17 4.99
C LYS A 56 -4.13 21.24 4.02
N ARG A 57 -3.49 20.89 2.89
CA ARG A 57 -4.06 19.95 1.91
C ARG A 57 -4.09 18.52 2.43
N GLU A 58 -3.07 18.10 3.17
CA GLU A 58 -3.06 16.79 3.84
C GLU A 58 -4.19 16.68 4.88
N ASP A 59 -4.44 17.74 5.65
CA ASP A 59 -5.53 17.79 6.62
C ASP A 59 -6.90 17.73 5.93
N ALA A 60 -7.07 18.45 4.81
CA ALA A 60 -8.29 18.38 4.00
C ALA A 60 -8.52 16.98 3.41
N GLN A 61 -7.47 16.32 2.93
CA GLN A 61 -7.54 14.94 2.42
C GLN A 61 -7.89 13.96 3.54
N LEU A 62 -7.32 14.13 4.74
CA LEU A 62 -7.65 13.30 5.91
C LEU A 62 -9.10 13.50 6.36
N ALA A 63 -9.58 14.75 6.37
CA ALA A 63 -10.97 15.05 6.68
C ALA A 63 -11.92 14.40 5.67
N TRP A 64 -11.61 14.51 4.37
CA TRP A 64 -12.37 13.84 3.31
C TRP A 64 -12.42 12.31 3.48
N LEU A 65 -11.30 11.67 3.85
CA LEU A 65 -11.28 10.24 4.13
C LEU A 65 -12.20 9.88 5.30
N LYS A 66 -12.11 10.61 6.42
CA LYS A 66 -12.96 10.38 7.59
C LYS A 66 -14.45 10.53 7.32
N THR A 67 -14.84 11.37 6.36
CA THR A 67 -16.25 11.56 5.99
C THR A 67 -16.74 10.57 4.94
N THR A 68 -15.83 10.00 4.15
CA THR A 68 -16.18 9.13 3.01
C THR A 68 -16.16 7.66 3.38
N LEU A 69 -15.19 7.25 4.18
CA LEU A 69 -15.03 5.86 4.62
C LEU A 69 -16.17 5.48 5.57
N ASP A 70 -16.70 4.27 5.40
CA ASP A 70 -17.71 3.72 6.31
C ASP A 70 -17.15 3.57 7.73
N LYS A 71 -15.85 3.30 7.83
CA LYS A 71 -15.05 3.26 9.05
C LYS A 71 -14.06 4.41 9.08
N PRO A 72 -14.38 5.55 9.72
CA PRO A 72 -13.51 6.72 9.76
C PRO A 72 -12.11 6.44 10.33
N GLU A 73 -11.97 5.42 11.19
CA GLU A 73 -10.71 4.96 11.75
C GLU A 73 -9.72 4.43 10.70
N HIS A 74 -10.20 3.92 9.56
CA HIS A 74 -9.32 3.46 8.47
C HIS A 74 -8.48 4.62 7.90
N ALA A 75 -8.95 5.88 8.03
CA ALA A 75 -8.19 7.06 7.66
C ALA A 75 -6.87 7.23 8.45
N GLN A 76 -6.69 6.53 9.58
CA GLN A 76 -5.44 6.51 10.34
C GLN A 76 -4.27 5.94 9.54
N VAL A 77 -4.52 5.05 8.58
CA VAL A 77 -3.49 4.50 7.67
C VAL A 77 -2.83 5.62 6.85
N TYR A 78 -3.65 6.54 6.33
CA TYR A 78 -3.18 7.72 5.62
C TYR A 78 -2.42 8.67 6.55
N SER A 79 -2.95 8.93 7.76
CA SER A 79 -2.30 9.76 8.77
C SER A 79 -0.91 9.23 9.14
N ALA A 80 -0.78 7.92 9.39
CA ALA A 80 0.48 7.27 9.71
C ALA A 80 1.51 7.39 8.56
N ALA A 81 1.08 7.19 7.32
CA ALA A 81 1.93 7.32 6.14
C ALA A 81 2.45 8.77 5.96
N ILE A 82 1.61 9.78 6.22
CA ILE A 82 2.04 11.18 6.21
C ILE A 82 3.05 11.45 7.33
N GLY A 83 2.79 10.96 8.55
CA GLY A 83 3.70 11.12 9.69
C GLY A 83 5.09 10.56 9.37
N GLN A 84 5.15 9.36 8.82
CA GLN A 84 6.40 8.74 8.36
C GLN A 84 7.08 9.57 7.25
N ALA A 85 6.33 10.07 6.26
CA ALA A 85 6.88 10.91 5.20
C ALA A 85 7.45 12.24 5.72
N ARG A 86 6.80 12.86 6.71
CA ARG A 86 7.26 14.08 7.38
C ARG A 86 8.51 13.81 8.20
N GLY A 87 8.54 12.75 9.02
CA GLY A 87 9.73 12.34 9.78
C GLY A 87 10.95 12.06 8.88
N ARG A 88 10.77 11.43 7.71
CA ARG A 88 11.85 11.25 6.72
C ARG A 88 12.39 12.58 6.19
N ALA A 89 11.53 13.59 6.02
CA ALA A 89 11.94 14.91 5.56
C ALA A 89 12.70 15.70 6.62
N GLU A 90 12.43 15.47 7.91
CA GLU A 90 13.16 16.07 9.04
C GLU A 90 14.62 15.60 9.14
N HIS A 91 14.98 14.52 8.44
CA HIS A 91 16.35 14.00 8.38
C HIS A 91 17.12 14.47 7.14
N CYS A 92 16.58 15.41 6.37
CA CYS A 92 17.29 16.01 5.25
C CYS A 92 18.48 16.85 5.71
N GLN A 93 19.63 16.63 5.07
CA GLN A 93 20.90 17.30 5.40
C GLN A 93 21.16 18.56 4.55
N ASP A 94 20.37 18.78 3.50
CA ASP A 94 20.49 19.94 2.62
C ASP A 94 19.13 20.41 2.07
N GLN A 95 19.12 21.61 1.48
CA GLN A 95 17.90 22.22 0.92
C GLN A 95 17.36 21.46 -0.30
N HIS A 96 18.22 20.76 -1.04
CA HIS A 96 17.82 20.00 -2.22
C HIS A 96 17.01 18.74 -1.82
N CYS A 97 17.41 18.06 -0.74
CA CYS A 97 16.67 16.97 -0.10
C CYS A 97 15.29 17.46 0.38
N ILE A 98 15.25 18.60 1.08
CA ILE A 98 13.99 19.21 1.56
C ILE A 98 13.05 19.47 0.37
N ASN A 99 13.55 20.14 -0.67
CA ASN A 99 12.76 20.46 -1.85
C ASN A 99 12.26 19.20 -2.58
N ARG A 100 13.09 18.15 -2.65
CA ARG A 100 12.71 16.85 -3.21
C ARG A 100 11.61 16.18 -2.39
N ALA A 101 11.70 16.22 -1.05
CA ALA A 101 10.66 15.68 -0.17
C ALA A 101 9.33 16.42 -0.33
N LEU A 102 9.36 17.76 -0.39
CA LEU A 102 8.18 18.60 -0.64
C LEU A 102 7.55 18.31 -2.01
N LYS A 103 8.36 18.20 -3.07
CA LYS A 103 7.87 17.84 -4.42
C LYS A 103 7.19 16.47 -4.44
N ARG A 104 7.74 15.49 -3.72
CA ARG A 104 7.12 14.15 -3.59
C ARG A 104 5.79 14.22 -2.85
N ARG A 105 5.70 14.99 -1.75
CA ARG A 105 4.45 15.23 -1.02
C ARG A 105 3.39 15.88 -1.91
N GLU A 106 3.76 16.95 -2.61
CA GLU A 106 2.89 17.64 -3.55
C GLU A 106 2.39 16.72 -4.67
N SER A 107 3.28 15.91 -5.27
CA SER A 107 2.90 14.97 -6.33
C SER A 107 1.88 13.94 -5.85
N ARG A 108 1.99 13.44 -4.61
CA ARG A 108 1.01 12.49 -4.04
C ARG A 108 -0.35 13.15 -3.81
N LEU A 109 -0.37 14.36 -3.27
CA LEU A 109 -1.61 15.11 -3.08
C LEU A 109 -2.27 15.46 -4.41
N ASN A 110 -1.50 15.94 -5.38
CA ASN A 110 -2.01 16.22 -6.72
C ASN A 110 -2.65 14.97 -7.33
N PHE A 111 -1.99 13.81 -7.21
CA PHE A 111 -2.54 12.55 -7.70
C PHE A 111 -3.84 12.17 -6.97
N ALA A 112 -3.85 12.19 -5.63
CA ALA A 112 -5.03 11.86 -4.82
C ALA A 112 -6.23 12.78 -5.13
N GLU A 113 -5.96 14.06 -5.44
CA GLU A 113 -6.95 15.08 -5.83
C GLU A 113 -7.40 14.97 -7.30
N GLY A 114 -6.90 14.00 -8.07
CA GLY A 114 -7.25 13.85 -9.49
C GLY A 114 -6.61 14.88 -10.41
N LYS A 115 -5.60 15.62 -9.94
CA LYS A 115 -4.79 16.52 -10.78
C LYS A 115 -3.78 15.69 -11.58
N HIS A 116 -3.27 16.28 -12.67
CA HIS A 116 -2.29 15.64 -13.55
C HIS A 116 -0.96 15.43 -12.81
N ALA A 117 -0.81 14.27 -12.18
CA ALA A 117 0.40 13.82 -11.52
C ALA A 117 0.63 12.34 -11.86
N ARG A 118 1.89 11.92 -11.86
CA ARG A 118 2.27 10.51 -12.03
C ARG A 118 2.97 10.04 -10.77
N ILE A 119 2.59 8.87 -10.28
CA ILE A 119 3.24 8.22 -9.16
C ILE A 119 3.91 6.95 -9.71
N PRO A 120 5.24 6.78 -9.58
CA PRO A 120 5.97 5.73 -10.29
C PRO A 120 5.46 4.30 -10.09
N PHE A 121 4.87 4.02 -8.92
CA PHE A 121 4.36 2.70 -8.56
C PHE A 121 2.85 2.55 -8.77
N LEU A 122 2.16 3.63 -9.18
CA LEU A 122 0.74 3.59 -9.50
C LEU A 122 0.57 3.75 -11.02
N PRO A 123 0.20 2.67 -11.73
CA PRO A 123 0.02 2.70 -13.19
C PRO A 123 -1.16 3.57 -13.67
N PHE A 124 -2.16 3.83 -12.82
CA PHE A 124 -3.44 4.42 -13.22
C PHE A 124 -4.01 5.37 -12.16
N PRO A 125 -4.75 6.43 -12.57
CA PRO A 125 -5.30 7.45 -11.69
C PRO A 125 -6.62 7.01 -11.03
N SER A 126 -7.42 7.95 -10.54
CA SER A 126 -8.82 7.73 -10.11
C SER A 126 -9.73 7.38 -11.30
N GLY A 127 -10.92 6.84 -11.05
CA GLY A 127 -11.86 6.43 -12.11
C GLY A 127 -13.24 6.05 -11.59
N GLN A 128 -13.88 5.09 -12.26
CA GLN A 128 -15.24 4.62 -11.95
C GLN A 128 -15.26 3.12 -11.81
N PHE A 129 -15.98 2.62 -10.82
CA PHE A 129 -16.25 1.20 -10.62
C PHE A 129 -17.70 0.89 -11.00
N ALA A 130 -17.91 -0.24 -11.67
CA ALA A 130 -19.23 -0.74 -12.01
C ALA A 130 -19.28 -2.27 -11.92
N ARG A 131 -20.32 -2.79 -11.28
CA ARG A 131 -20.66 -4.21 -11.25
C ARG A 131 -21.93 -4.44 -12.07
N GLY A 132 -21.80 -5.11 -13.22
CA GLY A 132 -22.88 -5.25 -14.20
C GLY A 132 -24.10 -6.01 -13.67
N GLU A 133 -23.91 -7.08 -12.89
CA GLU A 133 -25.00 -7.96 -12.44
C GLU A 133 -25.74 -7.45 -11.20
N ALA A 134 -25.04 -6.82 -10.26
CA ALA A 134 -25.64 -6.27 -9.04
C ALA A 134 -25.99 -4.77 -9.13
N GLY A 135 -25.60 -4.11 -10.23
CA GLY A 135 -25.90 -2.70 -10.51
C GLY A 135 -25.18 -1.67 -9.64
N TYR A 136 -24.30 -2.09 -8.71
CA TYR A 136 -23.49 -1.16 -7.93
C TYR A 136 -22.51 -0.40 -8.82
N SER A 137 -22.39 0.90 -8.57
CA SER A 137 -21.40 1.73 -9.22
C SER A 137 -20.96 2.90 -8.34
N GLY A 138 -19.81 3.47 -8.68
CA GLY A 138 -19.42 4.76 -8.14
C GLY A 138 -17.93 5.07 -8.26
N PRO A 139 -17.52 6.23 -7.75
CA PRO A 139 -16.19 6.75 -7.97
C PRO A 139 -15.13 5.93 -7.25
N VAL A 140 -14.00 5.74 -7.92
CA VAL A 140 -12.77 5.18 -7.35
C VAL A 140 -11.76 6.29 -7.17
N ARG A 141 -11.22 6.43 -5.97
CA ARG A 141 -10.07 7.27 -5.67
C ARG A 141 -8.91 6.44 -5.15
N ILE A 142 -7.71 6.78 -5.62
CA ILE A 142 -6.47 6.17 -5.18
C ILE A 142 -5.65 7.22 -4.46
N VAL A 143 -5.34 6.96 -3.19
CA VAL A 143 -4.59 7.86 -2.33
C VAL A 143 -3.19 7.29 -2.15
N PRO A 144 -2.15 7.85 -2.80
CA PRO A 144 -0.80 7.33 -2.66
C PRO A 144 -0.31 7.47 -1.22
N LEU A 145 0.23 6.38 -0.68
CA LEU A 145 0.86 6.34 0.64
C LEU A 145 2.38 6.50 0.44
N ILE A 146 3.17 5.73 1.18
CA ILE A 146 4.62 5.63 1.05
C ILE A 146 5.02 4.19 0.68
N ASP A 147 6.28 4.00 0.31
CA ASP A 147 6.89 2.68 0.08
C ASP A 147 6.12 1.79 -0.91
N GLY A 148 5.69 2.37 -2.02
CA GLY A 148 5.02 1.63 -3.09
C GLY A 148 3.56 1.27 -2.81
N LYS A 149 3.00 1.74 -1.68
CA LYS A 149 1.61 1.47 -1.29
C LYS A 149 0.68 2.63 -1.64
N ALA A 150 -0.59 2.30 -1.82
CA ALA A 150 -1.67 3.28 -1.92
C ALA A 150 -2.90 2.78 -1.17
N MET A 151 -3.79 3.68 -0.77
CA MET A 151 -5.12 3.32 -0.29
C MET A 151 -6.11 3.42 -1.46
N LEU A 152 -6.89 2.37 -1.67
CA LEU A 152 -8.04 2.35 -2.55
C LEU A 152 -9.27 2.80 -1.78
N VAL A 153 -10.10 3.64 -2.39
CA VAL A 153 -11.42 3.99 -1.87
C VAL A 153 -12.41 3.94 -3.03
N ILE A 154 -13.42 3.08 -2.93
CA ILE A 154 -14.52 2.96 -3.90
C ILE A 154 -15.82 3.27 -3.17
N SER A 155 -16.47 4.37 -3.51
CA SER A 155 -17.81 4.65 -3.01
C SER A 155 -18.83 3.89 -3.87
N LEU A 156 -19.55 2.96 -3.26
CA LEU A 156 -20.52 2.09 -3.92
C LEU A 156 -21.94 2.61 -3.65
N ALA A 157 -22.70 2.83 -4.72
CA ALA A 157 -24.10 3.20 -4.65
C ALA A 157 -24.95 2.34 -5.58
N PHE A 158 -26.19 2.06 -5.15
CA PHE A 158 -27.22 1.40 -5.95
C PHE A 158 -28.58 2.03 -5.68
N LYS A 159 -29.43 2.11 -6.71
CA LYS A 159 -30.74 2.75 -6.62
C LYS A 159 -31.62 2.03 -5.59
N GLY A 160 -32.00 2.74 -4.52
CA GLY A 160 -32.89 2.20 -3.48
C GLY A 160 -32.17 1.37 -2.40
N ARG A 161 -30.83 1.36 -2.37
CA ARG A 161 -30.03 0.74 -1.29
C ARG A 161 -29.13 1.76 -0.62
N ARG A 162 -28.65 1.43 0.59
CA ARG A 162 -27.66 2.24 1.29
C ARG A 162 -26.35 2.25 0.50
N SER A 163 -25.73 3.43 0.38
CA SER A 163 -24.36 3.55 -0.11
C SER A 163 -23.40 3.01 0.94
N CYS A 164 -22.30 2.42 0.49
CA CYS A 164 -21.20 1.97 1.33
C CYS A 164 -19.87 2.27 0.65
N THR A 165 -18.76 2.06 1.33
CA THR A 165 -17.42 2.27 0.80
C THR A 165 -16.60 1.01 0.91
N LEU A 166 -15.94 0.64 -0.18
CA LEU A 166 -14.88 -0.34 -0.17
C LEU A 166 -13.54 0.38 -0.05
N ASP A 167 -12.75 -0.03 0.93
CA ASP A 167 -11.42 0.50 1.12
C ASP A 167 -10.39 -0.57 1.49
N GLY A 168 -9.13 -0.29 1.18
CA GLY A 168 -8.04 -1.21 1.42
C GLY A 168 -6.70 -0.66 0.97
N VAL A 169 -5.63 -1.36 1.34
CA VAL A 169 -4.27 -0.99 0.95
C VAL A 169 -3.88 -1.76 -0.30
N MET A 170 -3.65 -1.00 -1.36
CA MET A 170 -3.08 -1.47 -2.61
C MET A 170 -1.56 -1.61 -2.48
N SER A 171 -1.05 -2.76 -2.88
CA SER A 171 0.37 -2.99 -3.15
C SER A 171 0.52 -3.53 -4.56
N ARG A 172 1.62 -3.16 -5.21
CA ARG A 172 2.01 -3.80 -6.46
C ARG A 172 2.57 -5.19 -6.13
N ASP A 173 2.14 -6.20 -6.87
CA ASP A 173 2.80 -7.50 -6.86
C ASP A 173 4.18 -7.34 -7.53
N ASP A 174 5.25 -7.71 -6.82
CA ASP A 174 6.64 -7.49 -7.25
C ASP A 174 6.96 -8.22 -8.57
N ASP A 175 6.25 -9.31 -8.87
CA ASP A 175 6.48 -10.16 -10.03
C ASP A 175 5.49 -9.92 -11.18
N LYS A 176 4.48 -9.05 -11.02
CA LYS A 176 3.35 -8.95 -11.96
C LYS A 176 2.91 -7.51 -12.28
N GLN A 177 2.12 -7.39 -13.36
CA GLN A 177 1.31 -6.19 -13.64
C GLN A 177 -0.05 -6.24 -12.92
N THR A 178 -0.11 -6.88 -11.76
CA THR A 178 -1.33 -6.98 -10.94
C THR A 178 -1.13 -6.21 -9.65
N TRP A 179 -2.22 -5.66 -9.13
CA TRP A 179 -2.22 -4.98 -7.83
C TRP A 179 -3.11 -5.76 -6.87
N THR A 180 -2.58 -6.08 -5.71
CA THR A 180 -3.35 -6.70 -4.64
C THR A 180 -3.90 -5.61 -3.74
N VAL A 181 -5.10 -5.81 -3.23
CA VAL A 181 -5.74 -4.93 -2.26
C VAL A 181 -6.07 -5.75 -1.04
N ALA A 182 -5.37 -5.47 0.06
CA ALA A 182 -5.67 -6.02 1.36
C ALA A 182 -6.70 -5.11 2.04
N SER A 183 -7.81 -5.70 2.51
CA SER A 183 -8.74 -4.98 3.38
C SER A 183 -8.03 -4.50 4.65
N LEU A 184 -8.51 -3.39 5.20
CA LEU A 184 -8.09 -2.93 6.53
C LEU A 184 -8.80 -3.67 7.67
N GLU A 185 -9.79 -4.49 7.33
CA GLU A 185 -10.48 -5.36 8.28
C GLU A 185 -9.85 -6.75 8.31
N GLU A 186 -9.68 -7.28 9.51
CA GLU A 186 -9.15 -8.63 9.71
C GLU A 186 -10.11 -9.69 9.16
N GLY A 187 -9.56 -10.74 8.55
CA GLY A 187 -10.31 -11.89 8.06
C GLY A 187 -11.03 -11.69 6.72
N LEU A 188 -10.93 -10.51 6.09
CA LEU A 188 -11.48 -10.30 4.75
C LEU A 188 -10.51 -10.77 3.65
N PRO A 189 -11.03 -11.37 2.56
CA PRO A 189 -10.19 -11.90 1.49
C PRO A 189 -9.49 -10.78 0.72
N MET A 190 -8.30 -11.08 0.22
CA MET A 190 -7.54 -10.17 -0.62
C MET A 190 -8.19 -10.06 -2.00
N LEU A 191 -8.23 -8.83 -2.53
CA LEU A 191 -8.68 -8.56 -3.89
C LEU A 191 -7.50 -8.33 -4.82
N VAL A 192 -7.71 -8.51 -6.12
CA VAL A 192 -6.71 -8.32 -7.17
C VAL A 192 -7.31 -7.46 -8.27
N PHE A 193 -6.59 -6.41 -8.65
CA PHE A 193 -6.80 -5.65 -9.88
C PHE A 193 -5.99 -6.27 -11.01
N THR A 194 -6.70 -6.83 -11.98
CA THR A 194 -6.11 -7.40 -13.20
C THR A 194 -6.38 -6.47 -14.38
N PRO A 195 -5.36 -6.04 -15.15
CA PRO A 195 -5.57 -5.25 -16.35
C PRO A 195 -6.58 -5.88 -17.32
N SER A 196 -7.48 -5.08 -17.87
CA SER A 196 -8.49 -5.47 -18.85
C SER A 196 -8.56 -4.46 -19.99
N GLY A 197 -7.57 -4.52 -20.88
CA GLY A 197 -7.38 -3.54 -21.95
C GLY A 197 -6.51 -2.36 -21.49
N LYS A 198 -6.57 -1.23 -22.21
CA LYS A 198 -5.72 -0.06 -21.94
C LYS A 198 -6.19 0.78 -20.75
N ASP A 199 -7.52 0.91 -20.59
CA ASP A 199 -8.14 1.89 -19.69
C ASP A 199 -9.11 1.27 -18.68
N ALA A 200 -8.93 -0.02 -18.37
CA ALA A 200 -9.78 -0.71 -17.41
C ALA A 200 -9.07 -1.87 -16.70
N PHE A 201 -9.60 -2.23 -15.54
CA PHE A 201 -9.15 -3.32 -14.69
C PHE A 201 -10.36 -4.10 -14.20
N GLN A 202 -10.19 -5.39 -14.02
CA GLN A 202 -11.14 -6.22 -13.29
C GLN A 202 -10.70 -6.33 -11.83
N LEU A 203 -11.64 -6.17 -10.92
CA LEU A 203 -11.47 -6.42 -9.50
C LEU A 203 -12.09 -7.80 -9.20
N SER A 204 -11.30 -8.69 -8.63
CA SER A 204 -11.73 -10.04 -8.23
C SER A 204 -11.02 -10.49 -6.96
N TYR A 205 -11.48 -11.56 -6.32
CA TYR A 205 -10.72 -12.19 -5.23
C TYR A 205 -9.40 -12.78 -5.73
N ALA A 206 -8.38 -12.75 -4.87
CA ALA A 206 -7.12 -13.44 -5.11
C ALA A 206 -7.30 -14.97 -5.12
N GLU A 207 -8.23 -15.48 -4.31
CA GLU A 207 -8.46 -16.91 -4.13
C GLU A 207 -9.86 -17.31 -4.61
N ALA A 208 -9.92 -18.32 -5.48
CA ALA A 208 -11.18 -18.79 -6.07
C ALA A 208 -12.18 -19.34 -5.03
N GLY A 209 -11.68 -19.91 -3.92
CA GLY A 209 -12.51 -20.42 -2.82
C GLY A 209 -13.18 -19.32 -1.97
N HIS A 210 -12.74 -18.06 -2.13
CA HIS A 210 -13.30 -16.90 -1.46
C HIS A 210 -14.31 -16.15 -2.35
N GLN A 211 -14.68 -16.71 -3.50
CA GLN A 211 -15.77 -16.18 -4.32
C GLN A 211 -17.08 -16.16 -3.50
N PRO A 212 -17.71 -15.00 -3.31
CA PRO A 212 -18.87 -14.83 -2.46
C PRO A 212 -20.09 -15.61 -2.90
N HIS A 213 -20.82 -16.06 -1.88
CA HIS A 213 -22.26 -16.30 -1.93
C HIS A 213 -23.02 -15.03 -2.38
N THR A 214 -24.30 -15.18 -2.74
CA THR A 214 -25.18 -14.17 -3.37
C THR A 214 -25.40 -12.85 -2.62
N ASP A 215 -24.73 -12.64 -1.48
CA ASP A 215 -24.97 -11.53 -0.56
C ASP A 215 -24.20 -10.26 -0.97
N ASP A 216 -24.85 -9.11 -0.81
CA ASP A 216 -24.35 -7.80 -1.21
C ASP A 216 -23.24 -7.28 -0.28
N TYR A 217 -22.19 -6.68 -0.85
CA TYR A 217 -21.07 -6.11 -0.06
C TYR A 217 -21.52 -5.06 0.96
N CYS A 218 -22.47 -4.20 0.61
CA CYS A 218 -22.94 -3.12 1.48
C CYS A 218 -23.82 -3.58 2.66
N THR A 219 -24.15 -4.87 2.79
CA THR A 219 -25.02 -5.38 3.87
C THR A 219 -24.28 -6.36 4.78
N ALA A 220 -23.78 -7.46 4.24
CA ALA A 220 -23.09 -8.52 4.98
C ALA A 220 -22.15 -9.37 4.11
N GLY A 221 -22.16 -9.16 2.79
CA GLY A 221 -21.52 -10.03 1.83
C GLY A 221 -20.07 -9.67 1.60
N THR A 222 -19.32 -10.62 1.06
CA THR A 222 -17.98 -10.32 0.55
C THR A 222 -18.03 -9.78 -0.88
N SER A 223 -19.17 -9.82 -1.60
CA SER A 223 -19.29 -9.72 -3.08
C SER A 223 -18.96 -8.41 -3.78
N ILE A 224 -17.79 -8.37 -4.42
CA ILE A 224 -17.14 -7.16 -4.95
C ILE A 224 -16.69 -7.30 -6.41
N ASP A 225 -16.89 -8.44 -7.08
CA ASP A 225 -16.43 -8.60 -8.47
C ASP A 225 -16.99 -7.51 -9.40
N GLY A 226 -16.13 -6.83 -10.15
CA GLY A 226 -16.58 -5.75 -11.03
C GLY A 226 -15.46 -5.09 -11.82
N ARG A 227 -15.86 -4.14 -12.68
CA ARG A 227 -14.97 -3.46 -13.62
C ARG A 227 -14.67 -2.05 -13.14
N TYR A 228 -13.39 -1.76 -13.00
CA TYR A 228 -12.86 -0.42 -12.83
C TYR A 228 -12.44 0.16 -14.18
N THR A 229 -12.88 1.39 -14.49
CA THR A 229 -12.55 2.12 -15.72
C THR A 229 -11.90 3.44 -15.36
N LEU A 230 -10.82 3.80 -16.06
CA LEU A 230 -10.10 5.06 -15.81
C LEU A 230 -10.99 6.27 -16.10
N ALA A 231 -10.85 7.33 -15.30
CA ALA A 231 -11.41 8.62 -15.68
C ALA A 231 -10.73 9.09 -16.98
N LYS A 232 -11.54 9.53 -17.95
CA LYS A 232 -11.07 10.12 -19.21
C LYS A 232 -10.61 11.57 -18.99
#